data_AF-A0A0C1JK29-F1
#
_entry.id   AF-A0A0C1JK29-F1
#
_cell.length_a   1.000
_cell.length_b   1.000
_cell.length_c   1.000
_cell.angle_alpha   90.00
_cell.angle_beta   90.00
_cell.angle_gamma   90.00
#
_symmetry.space_group_name_H-M   'P 1'
#
loop_
_entity.id
_entity.type
_entity.pdbx_description
1 polymer ?
#
loop_
_entity_poly.entity_id
_entity_poly.type
_entity_poly.pdbx_seq_one_letter_code
_entity_poly.pdbx_strand_id
1 'polypeptide(L)' 'MTIGLPMLAAAQSMDADGDGVLTLEEVQAVAPTVDSETFTVMDTNGDGTLDQDEVQVAQDAGVLPPSNG' A
#
# COMPACT_ATOMS: atom_id res chain seq x y z
N MET A 1 -7.22 -5.98 22.75
CA MET A 1 -6.74 -6.11 21.36
C MET A 1 -7.33 -4.96 20.57
N THR A 2 -6.57 -3.88 20.43
CA THR A 2 -6.96 -2.70 19.64
C THR A 2 -6.80 -3.03 18.16
N ILE A 3 -7.85 -3.57 17.55
CA ILE A 3 -7.97 -3.59 16.09
C ILE A 3 -8.61 -2.26 15.71
N GLY A 4 -7.93 -1.48 14.88
CA GLY A 4 -8.47 -0.24 14.33
C GLY A 4 -7.45 0.89 14.28
N LEU A 5 -6.39 0.72 13.49
CA LEU A 5 -5.76 1.90 12.89
C LEU A 5 -6.49 2.23 11.58
N PRO A 6 -6.70 3.51 11.26
CA PRO A 6 -7.41 3.93 10.08
C PRO A 6 -6.48 3.74 8.88
N MET A 7 -6.42 2.53 8.33
CA MET A 7 -5.86 2.32 6.99
C MET A 7 -6.74 2.97 5.89
N LEU A 8 -7.75 3.77 6.23
CA LEU A 8 -8.82 4.18 5.31
C LEU A 8 -8.48 5.40 4.42
N ALA A 9 -7.28 5.99 4.50
CA ALA A 9 -7.02 7.28 3.85
C ALA A 9 -5.66 7.42 3.12
N ALA A 10 -4.82 6.39 3.11
CA ALA A 10 -3.39 6.64 2.97
C ALA A 10 -2.72 6.32 1.62
N ALA A 11 -3.31 5.58 0.68
CA ALA A 11 -2.55 5.15 -0.51
C ALA A 11 -1.88 6.30 -1.29
N GLN A 12 -2.55 7.46 -1.39
CA GLN A 12 -2.01 8.68 -2.03
C GLN A 12 -1.12 9.54 -1.13
N SER A 13 -1.14 9.32 0.19
CA SER A 13 -0.20 9.94 1.13
C SER A 13 0.96 9.02 1.49
N MET A 14 0.94 7.79 0.97
CA MET A 14 1.98 6.79 1.11
C MET A 14 3.06 6.99 0.05
N ASP A 15 2.69 7.39 -1.17
CA ASP A 15 3.63 7.79 -2.24
C ASP A 15 4.25 9.14 -1.85
N ALA A 16 5.33 9.06 -1.07
CA ALA A 16 5.91 10.22 -0.40
C ALA A 16 6.87 10.96 -1.33
N ASP A 17 7.48 10.24 -2.27
CA ASP A 17 8.36 10.81 -3.28
C ASP A 17 7.63 11.21 -4.58
N GLY A 18 6.38 10.74 -4.77
CA GLY A 18 5.53 11.10 -5.90
C GLY A 18 5.98 10.45 -7.20
N ASP A 19 6.68 9.32 -7.13
CA ASP A 19 7.18 8.61 -8.30
C ASP A 19 6.09 7.73 -8.96
N GLY A 20 4.96 7.56 -8.29
CA GLY A 20 3.80 6.83 -8.76
C GLY A 20 3.84 5.33 -8.46
N VAL A 21 4.80 4.87 -7.64
CA VAL A 21 4.81 3.53 -7.05
C VAL A 21 4.83 3.63 -5.52
N LEU A 22 4.58 2.52 -4.83
CA LEU A 22 4.72 2.45 -3.38
C LEU A 22 5.79 1.43 -3.01
N THR A 23 6.85 1.90 -2.36
CA THR A 23 7.86 1.00 -1.80
C THR A 23 7.40 0.43 -0.46
N LEU A 24 7.97 -0.72 -0.07
CA LEU A 24 7.71 -1.30 1.26
C LEU A 24 8.04 -0.31 2.40
N GLU A 25 9.08 0.51 2.24
CA GLU A 25 9.48 1.51 3.23
C GLU A 25 8.41 2.60 3.40
N GLU A 26 7.86 3.09 2.29
CA GLU A 26 6.77 4.07 2.29
C GLU A 26 5.48 3.51 2.89
N VAL A 27 5.17 2.25 2.55
CA VAL A 27 4.02 1.55 3.12
C VAL A 27 4.19 1.36 4.62
N GLN A 28 5.39 0.96 5.07
CA GLN A 28 5.69 0.80 6.50
C GLN A 28 5.72 2.12 7.28
N ALA A 29 6.07 3.24 6.62
CA ALA A 29 6.07 4.55 7.24
C ALA A 29 4.66 4.98 7.69
N VAL A 30 3.62 4.58 6.94
CA VAL A 30 2.23 4.94 7.26
C VAL A 30 1.46 3.78 7.89
N ALA A 31 1.77 2.56 7.48
CA ALA A 31 1.12 1.32 7.92
C ALA A 31 2.20 0.32 8.40
N PRO A 32 2.78 0.51 9.60
CA PRO A 32 3.81 -0.39 10.14
C PRO A 32 3.30 -1.81 10.44
N THR A 33 2.01 -2.06 10.26
CA THR A 33 1.39 -3.38 10.33
C THR A 33 1.42 -4.14 9.00
N VAL A 34 1.86 -3.50 7.92
CA VAL A 34 2.09 -4.16 6.64
C VAL A 34 3.52 -4.69 6.63
N ASP A 35 3.62 -6.01 6.77
CA ASP A 35 4.88 -6.72 6.63
C ASP A 35 5.19 -7.02 5.16
N SER A 36 6.45 -7.37 4.88
CA SER A 36 6.90 -7.79 3.55
C SER A 36 6.07 -8.92 2.95
N GLU A 37 5.54 -9.81 3.78
CA GLU A 37 4.66 -10.89 3.29
C GLU A 37 3.36 -10.34 2.68
N THR A 38 2.75 -9.34 3.33
CA THR A 38 1.54 -8.69 2.82
C THR A 38 1.84 -7.84 1.59
N PHE A 39 3.02 -7.20 1.57
CA PHE A 39 3.51 -6.46 0.42
C PHE A 39 3.75 -7.38 -0.79
N THR A 40 4.45 -8.50 -0.62
CA THR A 40 4.71 -9.50 -1.67
C THR A 40 3.44 -10.15 -2.21
N VAL A 41 2.36 -10.20 -1.42
CA VAL A 41 1.06 -10.65 -1.93
C VAL A 41 0.43 -9.64 -2.90
N MET A 42 0.73 -8.35 -2.72
CA MET A 42 0.27 -7.28 -3.62
C MET A 42 1.22 -7.06 -4.80
N ASP A 43 2.53 -7.20 -4.56
CA ASP A 43 3.61 -7.14 -5.55
C ASP A 43 3.64 -8.44 -6.35
N THR A 44 2.67 -8.55 -7.25
CA THR A 44 2.49 -9.65 -8.19
C THR A 44 3.62 -9.75 -9.20
N ASN A 45 4.23 -8.62 -9.56
CA ASN A 45 5.30 -8.55 -10.54
C ASN A 45 6.68 -8.93 -9.92
N GLY A 46 6.79 -8.83 -8.59
CA GLY A 46 7.96 -9.18 -7.78
C GLY A 46 9.12 -8.21 -7.89
N ASP A 47 8.87 -6.94 -8.21
CA ASP A 47 9.90 -5.91 -8.41
C ASP A 47 10.27 -5.17 -7.11
N GLY A 48 9.53 -5.41 -6.02
CA GLY A 48 9.74 -4.80 -4.71
C GLY A 48 9.04 -3.45 -4.53
N THR A 49 8.20 -3.05 -5.48
CA THR A 49 7.36 -1.84 -5.47
C THR A 49 5.92 -2.20 -5.84
N LEU A 50 4.93 -1.42 -5.41
CA LEU A 50 3.57 -1.54 -5.91
C LEU A 50 3.32 -0.44 -6.92
N ASP A 51 3.17 -0.80 -8.18
CA ASP A 51 2.79 0.14 -9.22
C ASP A 51 1.30 0.51 -9.15
N GLN A 52 0.86 1.50 -9.93
CA GLN A 52 -0.55 1.93 -9.93
C GLN A 52 -1.53 0.81 -10.28
N ASP A 53 -1.17 -0.13 -11.16
CA ASP A 53 -2.01 -1.27 -11.51
C ASP A 53 -2.13 -2.23 -10.31
N GLU A 54 -1.02 -2.54 -9.64
CA GLU A 54 -1.00 -3.40 -8.45
C GLU A 54 -1.71 -2.78 -7.26
N VAL A 55 -1.49 -1.48 -7.03
CA VAL A 55 -2.20 -0.70 -6.02
C VAL A 55 -3.71 -0.70 -6.32
N GLN A 56 -4.12 -0.55 -7.57
CA GLN A 56 -5.53 -0.61 -7.96
C GLN A 56 -6.13 -2.01 -7.72
N VAL A 57 -5.39 -3.08 -8.02
CA VAL A 57 -5.82 -4.46 -7.71
C VAL A 57 -5.96 -4.66 -6.21
N ALA A 58 -5.01 -4.15 -5.41
CA ALA A 58 -5.07 -4.22 -3.96
C ALA A 58 -6.22 -3.38 -3.37
N GLN A 59 -6.58 -2.25 -4.00
CA GLN A 59 -7.75 -1.46 -3.65
C GLN A 59 -9.05 -2.20 -3.96
N ASP A 60 -9.17 -2.84 -5.12
CA ASP A 60 -10.34 -3.66 -5.49
C ASP A 60 -10.51 -4.87 -4.56
N ALA A 61 -9.39 -5.47 -4.14
CA ALA A 61 -9.35 -6.52 -3.13
C ALA A 61 -9.69 -6.03 -1.70
N GLY A 62 -9.82 -4.71 -1.48
CA GLY A 62 -10.09 -4.11 -0.18
C GLY A 62 -8.92 -4.18 0.80
N VAL A 63 -7.70 -4.44 0.29
CA VAL A 63 -6.46 -4.52 1.07
C VAL A 63 -5.88 -3.12 1.29
N LEU A 64 -5.94 -2.27 0.26
CA LEU A 64 -5.50 -0.88 0.33
C LEU A 64 -6.70 0.09 0.24
N PRO A 65 -6.63 1.26 0.90
CA PRO A 65 -7.64 2.29 0.75
C PRO A 65 -7.62 2.85 -0.68
N PRO A 66 -8.79 3.23 -1.24
CA PRO A 66 -8.83 3.87 -2.53
C PRO A 66 -8.04 5.17 -2.51
N SER A 67 -7.10 5.31 -3.45
CA SER A 67 -6.44 6.57 -3.78
C SER A 67 -7.50 7.53 -4.33
N ASN A 68 -8.17 8.24 -3.43
CA ASN A 68 -9.09 9.30 -3.81
C ASN A 68 -8.26 10.58 -3.99
N GLY A 69 -8.16 10.99 -5.27
CA GLY A 69 -7.57 12.23 -5.77
C GLY A 69 -7.69 13.42 -4.83
#